data_AF-I4BDW2-F1
#
_entry.id   AF-I4BDW2-F1
#
_cell.length_a   1.000
_cell.length_b   1.000
_cell.length_c   1.000
_cell.angle_alpha   90.00
_cell.angle_beta   90.00
_cell.angle_gamma   90.00
#
_symmetry.space_group_name_H-M   'P 1'
#
loop_
_entity.id
_entity.type
_entity.pdbx_description
1 polymer ?
#
loop_
_entity_poly.entity_id
_entity_poly.type
_entity_poly.pdbx_seq_one_letter_code
_entity_poly.pdbx_strand_id
1 'polypeptide(L)'
;MGSNIADLVAERAGYGRLRRFVHTYPRVNTWISVFGGLIFFVGSILFLYSGAAKEVGTYLFIVGSLGMFVGSIGQLFKDDIQRDLRS
;
A
#
# COMPACT_ATOMS: atom_id res chain seq x y z
N MET A 1 -40.62 23.09 4.96
CA MET A 1 -40.00 22.37 6.09
C MET A 1 -39.82 20.90 5.70
N GLY A 2 -38.92 20.59 4.76
CA GLY A 2 -38.86 19.27 4.11
C GLY A 2 -37.55 18.88 3.43
N SER A 3 -36.44 19.57 3.71
CA SER A 3 -35.13 19.34 3.06
C SER A 3 -34.22 18.35 3.81
N ASN A 4 -34.48 18.05 5.08
CA ASN A 4 -33.48 17.37 5.91
C ASN A 4 -33.20 15.90 5.56
N ILE A 5 -34.17 15.17 4.99
CA ILE A 5 -34.01 13.72 4.76
C ILE A 5 -33.32 13.44 3.42
N ALA A 6 -33.61 14.24 2.39
CA ALA A 6 -33.00 14.08 1.06
C ALA A 6 -31.50 14.41 1.08
N ASP A 7 -31.11 15.47 1.81
CA ASP A 7 -29.71 15.88 1.94
C ASP A 7 -28.90 14.84 2.74
N LEU A 8 -29.45 14.29 3.82
CA LEU A 8 -28.82 13.22 4.59
C LEU A 8 -28.64 11.93 3.76
N VAL A 9 -29.59 11.59 2.89
CA VAL A 9 -29.49 10.42 2.01
C VAL A 9 -28.46 10.66 0.89
N ALA A 10 -28.39 11.87 0.33
CA ALA A 10 -27.40 12.25 -0.68
C ALA A 10 -25.97 12.24 -0.10
N GLU A 11 -25.80 12.76 1.11
CA GLU A 11 -24.54 12.76 1.85
C GLU A 11 -24.11 11.31 2.18
N ARG A 12 -25.00 10.50 2.77
CA ARG A 12 -24.72 9.07 3.06
C ARG A 12 -24.43 8.24 1.81
N ALA A 13 -25.10 8.50 0.69
CA ALA A 13 -24.85 7.83 -0.59
C ALA A 13 -23.50 8.23 -1.20
N GLY A 14 -23.05 9.47 -1.00
CA GLY A 14 -21.70 9.94 -1.33
C GLY A 14 -20.63 9.19 -0.51
N TYR A 15 -20.81 9.13 0.81
CA TYR A 15 -19.93 8.37 1.70
C TYR A 15 -19.86 6.87 1.36
N GLY A 16 -20.97 6.25 0.97
CA GLY A 16 -21.03 4.84 0.55
C GLY A 16 -20.28 4.52 -0.75
N ARG A 17 -20.06 5.51 -1.63
CA ARG A 17 -19.25 5.39 -2.85
C ARG A 17 -17.77 5.64 -2.59
N LEU A 18 -17.43 6.67 -1.82
CA LEU A 18 -16.05 6.92 -1.38
C LEU A 18 -15.49 5.74 -0.59
N ARG A 19 -16.27 5.19 0.36
CA ARG A 19 -15.89 4.02 1.15
C ARG A 19 -15.62 2.78 0.28
N ARG A 20 -16.35 2.59 -0.82
CA ARG A 20 -16.14 1.45 -1.74
C ARG A 20 -14.91 1.59 -2.63
N PHE A 21 -14.57 2.82 -3.04
CA PHE A 21 -13.34 3.09 -3.78
C PHE A 21 -12.08 2.83 -2.94
N VAL A 22 -12.09 3.25 -1.67
CA VAL A 22 -10.99 3.00 -0.73
C VAL A 22 -10.87 1.51 -0.37
N HIS A 23 -11.99 0.78 -0.30
CA HIS A 23 -12.01 -0.64 0.09
C HIS A 23 -11.64 -1.62 -1.03
N THR A 24 -11.44 -1.15 -2.26
CA THR A 24 -11.10 -2.01 -3.42
C THR A 24 -9.59 -2.06 -3.73
N TYR A 25 -8.80 -1.13 -3.17
CA TYR A 25 -7.33 -1.14 -3.23
C TYR A 25 -6.54 -1.80 -2.05
N PRO A 26 -7.12 -2.63 -1.15
CA PRO A 26 -6.34 -3.33 -0.12
C PRO A 26 -5.29 -4.30 -0.68
N ARG A 27 -5.59 -5.00 -1.78
CA ARG A 27 -4.75 -6.11 -2.24
C ARG A 27 -3.45 -5.68 -2.91
N VAL A 28 -3.51 -4.70 -3.82
CA VAL A 28 -2.37 -4.35 -4.68
C VAL A 28 -1.18 -3.89 -3.82
N ASN A 29 -1.44 -3.08 -2.81
CA ASN A 29 -0.39 -2.56 -1.93
C ASN A 29 0.27 -3.66 -1.08
N THR A 30 -0.52 -4.62 -0.59
CA THR A 30 0.00 -5.79 0.15
C THR A 30 0.84 -6.69 -0.76
N TRP A 31 0.40 -6.93 -2.00
CA TRP A 31 1.18 -7.71 -2.96
C TRP A 31 2.50 -7.02 -3.32
N ILE A 32 2.51 -5.69 -3.50
CA ILE A 32 3.72 -4.91 -3.77
C ILE A 32 4.72 -5.01 -2.61
N SER A 33 4.29 -4.88 -1.35
CA SER A 33 5.18 -5.07 -0.19
C SER A 33 5.76 -6.48 -0.13
N VAL A 34 4.93 -7.51 -0.35
CA VAL A 34 5.37 -8.91 -0.28
C VAL A 34 6.34 -9.24 -1.41
N PHE A 35 6.05 -8.82 -2.65
CA PHE A 35 6.94 -9.00 -3.79
C PHE A 35 8.24 -8.23 -3.62
N GLY A 36 8.17 -6.97 -3.16
CA GLY A 36 9.34 -6.16 -2.85
C GLY A 36 10.23 -6.84 -1.80
N GLY A 37 9.62 -7.43 -0.77
CA GLY A 37 10.33 -8.17 0.27
C GLY A 37 11.02 -9.43 -0.23
N LEU A 38 10.38 -10.19 -1.11
CA LEU A 38 11.01 -11.36 -1.73
C LEU A 38 12.19 -10.97 -2.63
N ILE A 39 12.02 -9.93 -3.44
CA ILE A 39 13.09 -9.42 -4.32
C ILE A 39 14.25 -8.86 -3.49
N PHE A 40 13.95 -8.16 -2.39
CA PHE A 40 14.94 -7.67 -1.43
C PHE A 40 15.73 -8.82 -0.79
N PHE A 41 15.05 -9.87 -0.34
CA PHE A 41 15.68 -11.04 0.26
C PHE A 41 16.63 -11.74 -0.72
N VAL A 42 16.17 -11.97 -1.96
CA VAL A 42 16.98 -12.57 -3.02
C VAL A 42 18.17 -11.68 -3.41
N GLY A 43 17.95 -10.37 -3.54
CA GLY A 43 19.01 -9.39 -3.78
C GLY A 43 20.06 -9.36 -2.66
N SER A 44 19.63 -9.49 -1.41
CA SER A 44 20.52 -9.57 -0.23
C SER A 44 21.43 -10.79 -0.28
N ILE A 45 20.90 -11.95 -0.68
CA ILE A 45 21.68 -13.19 -0.83
C ILE A 45 22.67 -13.06 -1.99
N LEU A 46 22.23 -12.53 -3.14
CA LEU A 46 23.08 -12.33 -4.31
C LEU A 46 24.20 -11.31 -4.06
N PHE A 47 23.96 -10.32 -3.21
CA PHE A 47 24.96 -9.33 -2.80
C PHE A 47 26.16 -9.95 -2.08
N LEU A 48 26.01 -11.12 -1.45
CA LEU A 48 27.10 -11.83 -0.77
C LEU A 48 28.10 -12.50 -1.73
N TYR A 49 27.73 -12.69 -3.00
CA TYR A 49 28.60 -13.32 -4.00
C TYR A 49 29.41 -12.27 -4.75
N SER A 50 30.66 -12.58 -5.08
CA SER A 50 31.55 -11.71 -5.88
C SER A 50 31.30 -11.86 -7.39
N GLY A 51 31.56 -10.79 -8.16
CA GLY A 51 31.40 -10.77 -9.62
C GLY A 51 30.02 -10.26 -10.06
N ALA A 52 29.53 -10.75 -11.21
CA ALA A 52 28.27 -10.30 -11.82
C ALA A 52 27.03 -10.52 -10.92
N ALA A 53 27.07 -11.50 -10.02
CA ALA A 53 26.02 -11.75 -9.03
C ALA A 53 25.86 -10.57 -8.04
N LYS A 54 26.95 -9.88 -7.69
CA LYS A 54 26.92 -8.72 -6.79
C LYS A 54 26.16 -7.54 -7.39
N GLU A 55 26.40 -7.28 -8.67
CA GLU A 55 25.80 -6.16 -9.39
C GLU A 55 24.29 -6.38 -9.55
N VAL A 56 23.90 -7.58 -9.99
CA VAL A 56 22.50 -8.01 -10.07
C VAL A 56 21.83 -7.99 -8.69
N GLY A 57 22.52 -8.49 -7.66
CA GLY A 57 22.05 -8.45 -6.28
C GLY A 57 21.81 -7.04 -5.76
N THR A 58 22.68 -6.09 -6.12
CA THR A 58 22.54 -4.66 -5.75
C THR A 58 21.30 -4.05 -6.39
N TYR A 59 21.06 -4.28 -7.68
CA TYR A 59 19.86 -3.80 -8.36
C TYR A 59 18.58 -4.41 -7.76
N LEU A 60 18.58 -5.72 -7.51
CA LEU A 60 17.45 -6.40 -6.85
C LEU A 60 17.22 -5.88 -5.43
N PHE A 61 18.29 -5.59 -4.68
CA PHE A 61 18.20 -5.04 -3.33
C PHE A 61 17.58 -3.63 -3.34
N ILE A 62 17.98 -2.76 -4.26
CA ILE A 62 17.43 -1.40 -4.41
C ILE A 62 15.96 -1.45 -4.83
N VAL A 63 15.63 -2.25 -5.85
CA VAL A 63 14.25 -2.37 -6.34
C VAL A 63 13.34 -3.03 -5.30
N GLY A 64 13.83 -4.06 -4.60
CA GLY A 64 13.09 -4.74 -3.55
C GLY A 64 12.81 -3.84 -2.34
N SER A 65 13.80 -3.08 -1.88
CA SER A 65 13.63 -2.12 -0.77
C SER A 65 12.68 -0.98 -1.13
N LEU A 66 12.72 -0.46 -2.37
CA LEU A 66 11.76 0.52 -2.86
C LEU A 66 10.34 -0.05 -2.90
N GLY A 67 10.17 -1.29 -3.39
CA GLY A 67 8.87 -1.97 -3.41
C GLY A 67 8.27 -2.15 -2.01
N MET A 68 9.09 -2.58 -1.04
CA MET A 68 8.66 -2.65 0.36
C MET A 68 8.28 -1.27 0.91
N PHE A 69 9.09 -0.25 0.66
CA PHE A 69 8.87 1.10 1.18
C PHE A 69 7.56 1.71 0.67
N VAL A 70 7.30 1.62 -0.64
CA VAL A 70 6.06 2.10 -1.25
C VAL A 70 4.85 1.36 -0.67
N GLY A 71 4.96 0.04 -0.52
CA GLY A 71 3.90 -0.76 0.07
C GLY A 71 3.65 -0.45 1.56
N SER A 72 4.69 -0.17 2.35
CA SER A 72 4.57 0.23 3.76
C SER A 72 3.93 1.61 3.91
N ILE A 73 4.30 2.58 3.05
CA ILE A 73 3.66 3.90 3.03
C ILE A 73 2.16 3.77 2.77
N GLY A 74 1.77 2.95 1.78
CA GLY A 74 0.35 2.75 1.48
C GLY A 74 -0.43 2.02 2.59
N GLN A 75 0.23 1.32 3.52
CA GLN A 75 -0.41 0.78 4.73
C GLN A 75 -0.54 1.85 5.81
N LEU A 76 0.51 2.63 6.06
CA LEU A 76 0.50 3.75 7.00
C LEU A 76 -0.64 4.74 6.74
N PHE A 77 -0.84 5.13 5.49
CA PHE A 77 -1.97 6.02 5.12
C PHE A 77 -3.35 5.39 5.39
N LYS A 78 -3.49 4.07 5.31
CA LYS A 78 -4.75 3.38 5.64
C LYS A 78 -4.98 3.35 7.14
N ASP A 79 -3.93 3.10 7.90
CA ASP A 79 -4.01 2.96 9.36
C ASP A 79 -4.30 4.32 10.02
N ASP A 80 -3.73 5.43 9.53
CA ASP A 80 -4.01 6.78 10.01
C ASP A 80 -5.45 7.21 9.74
N ILE A 81 -5.98 6.96 8.54
CA ILE A 81 -7.37 7.26 8.20
C ILE A 81 -8.35 6.47 9.08
N GLN A 82 -8.02 5.22 9.43
CA GLN A 82 -8.84 4.43 10.35
C GLN A 82 -8.75 4.90 11.82
N ARG A 83 -7.63 5.49 12.22
CA ARG A 83 -7.45 6.07 13.56
C ARG A 83 -8.33 7.29 13.78
N ASP A 84 -8.38 8.20 12.81
CA ASP A 84 -9.19 9.43 12.89
C ASP A 84 -10.70 9.17 12.90
N LEU A 85 -11.16 8.06 12.30
CA LEU A 85 -12.57 7.64 12.35
C LEU A 85 -12.97 6.96 13.67
N ARG A 86 -12.00 6.63 14.53
CA ARG A 86 -12.21 5.90 15.78
C ARG A 86 -12.08 6.79 17.03
N SER A 87 -11.52 8.00 16.91
CA SER A 87 -11.49 9.03 17.97
C SER A 87 -12.68 9.97 17.87
#